data_AF-G9KH06-F1
#
_entry.id   AF-G9KH06-F1
#
_cell.length_a   1.000
_cell.length_b   1.000
_cell.length_c   1.000
_cell.angle_alpha   90.00
_cell.angle_beta   90.00
_cell.angle_gamma   90.00
#
_symmetry.space_group_name_H-M   'P 1'
#
loop_
_entity.id
_entity.type
_entity.pdbx_description
1 polymer ?
#
loop_
_entity_poly.entity_id
_entity_poly.type
_entity_poly.pdbx_seq_one_letter_code
_entity_poly.pdbx_strand_id
1 'polypeptide(L)'
;LTKSPVEFVEYNKMQLSRIYPKGTRVDSSNYMPQLFWNAGCQMVALNFQTVDLAMQINMGMYEYNGKSGYRLKPEFMRRPDKHFDPFTEGIVDGIVA
;
A
#
# COMPACT_ATOMS: atom_id res chain seq x y z
N LEU A 1 -0.41 -9.35 7.21
CA LEU A 1 0.95 -8.81 7.04
C LEU A 1 1.98 -9.54 7.88
N THR A 2 1.76 -9.75 9.19
CA THR A 2 2.78 -10.36 10.06
C THR A 2 2.96 -11.87 9.90
N LYS A 3 1.97 -12.59 9.35
CA LYS A 3 2.05 -14.06 9.20
C LYS A 3 2.71 -14.52 7.90
N SER A 4 2.39 -13.87 6.79
CA SER A 4 2.79 -14.26 5.43
C SER A 4 2.92 -13.02 4.54
N PRO A 5 3.94 -12.16 4.79
CA PRO A 5 4.07 -10.88 4.08
C PRO A 5 4.46 -11.04 2.62
N VAL A 6 5.43 -11.91 2.33
CA VAL A 6 5.95 -12.14 0.99
C VAL A 6 4.86 -12.72 0.10
N GLU A 7 4.13 -13.73 0.58
CA GLU A 7 3.03 -14.35 -0.15
C GLU A 7 1.93 -13.35 -0.49
N PHE A 8 1.72 -12.35 0.36
CA PHE A 8 0.72 -11.32 0.10
C PHE A 8 1.18 -10.30 -0.94
N VAL A 9 2.48 -9.99 -0.99
CA VAL A 9 3.08 -9.21 -2.10
C VAL A 9 2.91 -9.97 -3.42
N GLU A 10 3.24 -11.25 -3.45
CA GLU A 10 3.09 -12.12 -4.63
C GLU A 10 1.64 -12.20 -5.11
N TYR A 11 0.69 -12.40 -4.19
CA TYR A 11 -0.74 -12.36 -4.49
C TYR A 11 -1.14 -11.07 -5.22
N ASN A 12 -0.66 -9.92 -4.74
CA ASN A 12 -0.99 -8.60 -5.27
C ASN A 12 -0.30 -8.26 -6.61
N LYS A 13 0.58 -9.12 -7.14
CA LYS A 13 1.09 -8.97 -8.51
C LYS A 13 0.05 -9.34 -9.55
N MET A 14 -0.80 -10.33 -9.23
CA MET A 14 -1.75 -10.91 -10.18
C MET A 14 -3.22 -10.63 -9.82
N GLN A 15 -3.52 -10.36 -8.54
CA GLN A 15 -4.87 -10.15 -8.05
C GLN A 15 -5.01 -8.80 -7.32
N LEU A 16 -6.25 -8.37 -7.13
CA LEU A 16 -6.59 -7.11 -6.46
C LEU A 16 -7.02 -7.36 -5.02
N SER A 17 -6.43 -6.63 -4.08
CA SER A 17 -6.84 -6.59 -2.67
C SER A 17 -7.51 -5.25 -2.34
N ARG A 18 -8.67 -5.33 -1.66
CA ARG A 18 -9.34 -4.18 -1.05
C ARG A 18 -9.27 -4.25 0.48
N ILE A 19 -8.83 -3.16 1.10
CA ILE A 19 -8.72 -3.00 2.55
C ILE A 19 -9.68 -1.91 3.01
N TYR A 20 -10.35 -2.10 4.15
CA TYR A 20 -11.27 -1.12 4.75
C TYR A 20 -11.01 -0.96 6.25
N PRO A 21 -11.35 0.20 6.85
CA PRO A 21 -11.22 0.41 8.28
C PRO A 21 -12.08 -0.58 9.06
N LYS A 22 -11.56 -1.11 10.17
CA LYS A 22 -12.36 -1.97 11.07
C LYS A 22 -13.54 -1.19 11.66
N GLY A 23 -14.67 -1.87 11.89
CA GLY A 23 -15.91 -1.26 12.41
C GLY A 23 -15.80 -0.63 13.80
N THR A 24 -14.75 -0.95 14.58
CA THR A 24 -14.51 -0.30 15.88
C THR A 24 -14.04 1.16 15.78
N ARG A 25 -13.70 1.65 14.59
CA ARG A 25 -13.39 3.06 14.32
C ARG A 25 -14.66 3.86 14.08
N VAL A 26 -15.52 3.91 15.09
CA VAL A 26 -16.83 4.59 15.03
C VAL A 26 -16.71 6.11 14.86
N ASP A 27 -15.57 6.67 15.23
CA ASP A 27 -15.19 8.07 15.05
C ASP A 27 -14.72 8.40 13.62
N SER A 28 -14.77 7.43 12.69
CA SER A 28 -14.24 7.56 11.34
C SER A 28 -12.74 7.83 11.26
N SER A 29 -11.96 7.52 12.30
CA SER A 29 -10.50 7.59 12.24
C SER A 29 -9.92 6.66 11.15
N ASN A 30 -8.79 7.03 10.56
CA ASN A 30 -8.12 6.21 9.56
C ASN A 30 -6.96 5.37 10.15
N TYR A 31 -6.60 4.32 9.43
CA TYR A 31 -5.35 3.59 9.64
C TYR A 31 -4.28 4.10 8.67
N MET A 32 -3.01 3.81 8.95
CA MET A 32 -1.91 4.20 8.05
C MET A 32 -1.94 3.39 6.73
N PRO A 33 -2.16 4.02 5.56
CA PRO A 33 -2.33 3.30 4.30
C PRO A 33 -1.01 2.68 3.79
N GLN A 34 0.13 3.29 4.11
CA GLN A 34 1.47 2.82 3.74
C GLN A 34 1.71 1.36 4.11
N LEU A 35 1.17 0.92 5.25
CA LEU A 35 1.28 -0.46 5.73
C LEU A 35 0.81 -1.47 4.67
N PHE A 36 -0.28 -1.16 3.96
CA PHE A 36 -0.86 -2.06 2.95
C PHE A 36 -0.32 -1.78 1.55
N TRP A 37 0.09 -0.55 1.26
CA TRP A 37 0.84 -0.26 0.02
C TRP A 37 2.18 -1.00 -0.02
N ASN A 38 2.88 -1.14 1.11
CA ASN A 38 4.10 -1.95 1.22
C ASN A 38 3.86 -3.43 0.87
N ALA A 39 2.63 -3.93 1.03
CA ALA A 39 2.23 -5.28 0.65
C ALA A 39 1.67 -5.37 -0.78
N GLY A 40 1.63 -4.25 -1.51
CA GLY A 40 1.17 -4.18 -2.89
C GLY A 40 -0.35 -4.07 -3.07
N CYS A 41 -1.12 -3.89 -1.98
CA CYS A 41 -2.57 -3.72 -2.05
C CYS A 41 -2.95 -2.45 -2.84
N GLN A 42 -3.93 -2.57 -3.72
CA GLN A 42 -4.29 -1.53 -4.69
C GLN A 42 -5.42 -0.63 -4.15
N MET A 43 -6.43 -1.22 -3.52
CA MET A 43 -7.60 -0.49 -3.03
C MET A 43 -7.56 -0.36 -1.50
N VAL A 44 -6.76 0.58 -1.00
CA VAL A 44 -6.60 0.83 0.44
C VAL A 44 -7.58 1.94 0.86
N ALA A 45 -8.80 1.57 1.23
CA ALA A 45 -9.89 2.51 1.45
C ALA A 45 -9.76 3.24 2.80
N LEU A 46 -9.96 4.56 2.76
CA LEU A 46 -9.94 5.46 3.90
C LEU A 46 -11.26 6.25 3.99
N ASN A 47 -11.54 6.80 5.16
CA ASN A 47 -12.65 7.68 5.47
C ASN A 47 -12.32 9.11 5.04
N PHE A 48 -12.86 9.56 3.90
CA PHE A 48 -12.61 10.89 3.33
C PHE A 48 -13.13 12.04 4.19
N GLN A 49 -14.15 11.78 5.04
CA GLN A 49 -14.72 12.75 5.97
C GLN A 49 -13.75 13.17 7.08
N THR A 50 -12.67 12.42 7.32
CA THR A 50 -11.68 12.69 8.38
C THR A 50 -10.31 12.96 7.77
N VAL A 51 -9.83 14.21 7.82
CA VAL A 51 -8.53 14.63 7.26
C VAL A 51 -7.40 14.48 8.29
N ASP A 52 -7.26 13.28 8.83
CA ASP A 52 -6.14 12.91 9.71
C ASP A 52 -4.85 12.66 8.89
N LEU A 53 -3.74 12.34 9.58
CA LEU A 53 -2.43 12.12 8.96
C LEU A 53 -2.48 11.11 7.81
N ALA A 54 -3.23 10.02 7.98
CA ALA A 54 -3.38 8.99 6.95
C ALA A 54 -4.07 9.53 5.69
N MET A 55 -5.11 10.35 5.84
CA MET A 55 -5.76 11.00 4.71
C MET A 55 -4.85 12.03 4.04
N GLN A 56 -4.09 12.81 4.81
CA GLN A 56 -3.13 13.79 4.27
C GLN A 56 -2.06 13.10 3.39
N ILE A 57 -1.52 11.97 3.86
CA ILE A 57 -0.59 11.14 3.09
C ILE A 57 -1.25 10.61 1.81
N ASN A 58 -2.49 10.14 1.89
CA ASN A 58 -3.25 9.67 0.73
C ASN A 58 -3.45 10.78 -0.32
N MET A 59 -3.87 11.98 0.11
CA MET A 59 -4.05 13.12 -0.78
C MET A 59 -2.72 13.53 -1.45
N GLY A 60 -1.63 13.63 -0.68
CA GLY A 60 -0.31 13.95 -1.22
C GLY A 60 0.21 12.90 -2.20
N MET A 61 0.03 11.60 -1.92
CA MET A 61 0.47 10.51 -2.79
C MET A 61 -0.25 10.51 -4.15
N TYR A 62 -1.56 10.81 -4.17
CA TYR A 62 -2.38 10.80 -5.38
C TYR A 62 -2.48 12.15 -6.10
N GLU A 63 -1.81 13.20 -5.59
CA GLU A 63 -1.61 14.43 -6.36
C GLU A 63 -0.71 14.20 -7.58
N TYR A 64 0.29 13.32 -7.42
CA TYR A 64 1.21 12.92 -8.49
C TYR A 64 0.50 12.11 -9.58
N ASN A 65 1.17 11.96 -10.73
CA ASN A 65 0.61 11.30 -11.92
C ASN A 65 -0.67 11.99 -12.42
N GLY A 66 -0.64 13.33 -12.47
CA GLY A 66 -1.71 14.15 -13.03
C GLY A 66 -3.05 14.05 -12.30
N LYS A 67 -3.05 13.79 -10.98
CA LYS A 67 -4.27 13.62 -10.17
C LYS A 67 -5.22 12.53 -10.69
N SER A 68 -4.69 11.53 -11.40
CA SER A 68 -5.49 10.45 -11.99
C SER A 68 -6.10 9.49 -10.97
N GLY A 69 -5.62 9.50 -9.72
CA GLY A 69 -5.98 8.50 -8.73
C GLY A 69 -5.25 7.16 -8.89
N TYR A 70 -4.30 7.06 -9.83
CA TYR A 70 -3.48 5.87 -10.05
C TYR A 70 -1.98 6.17 -9.87
N ARG A 71 -1.27 5.26 -9.21
CA ARG A 71 0.19 5.29 -9.07
C ARG A 71 0.75 3.93 -9.44
N LEU A 72 1.75 3.91 -10.32
CA LEU A 72 2.41 2.66 -10.71
C LEU A 72 3.23 2.14 -9.53
N LYS A 73 3.02 0.87 -9.14
CA LYS A 73 3.84 0.21 -8.11
C LYS A 73 5.31 0.11 -8.55
N PRO A 74 6.27 0.10 -7.62
CA PRO A 74 7.67 -0.20 -7.94
C PRO A 74 7.84 -1.52 -8.69
N GLU A 75 8.90 -1.64 -9.48
CA GLU A 75 9.11 -2.77 -10.39
C GLU A 75 9.15 -4.13 -9.68
N PHE A 76 9.85 -4.21 -8.55
CA PHE A 76 9.96 -5.42 -7.74
C PHE A 76 8.63 -5.88 -7.13
N MET A 77 7.63 -4.98 -7.02
CA MET A 77 6.28 -5.33 -6.56
C MET A 77 5.31 -5.71 -7.69
N ARG A 78 5.82 -5.81 -8.93
CA ARG A 78 5.05 -6.15 -10.13
C ARG A 78 5.63 -7.34 -10.89
N ARG A 79 6.95 -7.49 -10.89
CA ARG A 79 7.65 -8.53 -11.64
C ARG A 79 7.45 -9.92 -11.04
N PRO A 80 7.00 -10.92 -11.83
CA PRO A 80 6.85 -12.30 -11.35
C PRO A 80 8.17 -12.95 -10.90
N ASP A 81 9.29 -12.52 -11.46
CA ASP A 81 10.62 -13.08 -11.21
C ASP A 81 11.39 -12.41 -10.06
N LYS A 82 10.82 -11.38 -9.42
CA LYS A 82 11.43 -10.67 -8.28
C LYS A 82 10.69 -10.97 -7.00
N HIS A 83 11.39 -11.37 -5.94
CA HIS A 83 10.79 -11.57 -4.62
C HIS A 83 11.15 -10.39 -3.72
N PHE A 84 10.18 -9.91 -2.94
CA PHE A 84 10.35 -8.77 -2.05
C PHE A 84 9.72 -9.06 -0.69
N ASP A 85 10.52 -8.94 0.37
CA ASP A 85 10.03 -8.93 1.74
C ASP A 85 9.83 -7.47 2.18
N PRO A 86 8.58 -7.05 2.48
CA PRO A 86 8.27 -5.69 2.92
C PRO A 86 8.87 -5.30 4.28
N PHE A 87 9.51 -6.23 4.99
CA PHE A 87 10.21 -5.99 6.26
C PHE A 87 11.74 -6.07 6.15
N THR A 88 12.30 -6.13 4.93
CA THR A 88 13.75 -6.13 4.74
C THR A 88 14.38 -4.85 5.31
N GLU A 89 15.35 -4.97 6.20
CA GLU A 89 16.10 -3.84 6.79
C GLU A 89 17.34 -3.43 5.99
N GLY A 90 17.78 -4.30 5.05
CA GLY A 90 18.92 -4.06 4.17
C GLY A 90 18.56 -3.47 2.80
N ILE A 91 19.57 -3.08 2.02
CA ILE A 91 19.40 -2.71 0.62
C ILE A 91 18.92 -3.96 -0.15
N VAL A 92 17.78 -3.84 -0.84
CA VAL A 92 17.27 -4.91 -1.69
C VAL A 92 18.03 -4.88 -3.02
N ASP A 93 18.62 -6.00 -3.39
CA ASP A 93 19.43 -6.12 -4.60
C ASP A 93 18.66 -5.71 -5.86
N GLY A 94 19.24 -4.79 -6.63
CA GLY A 94 18.63 -4.20 -7.82
C GLY A 94 17.60 -3.07 -7.57
N ILE A 95 17.40 -2.62 -6.33
CA ILE A 95 16.68 -1.37 -6.03
C ILE A 95 17.71 -0.25 -5.83
N VAL A 96 17.67 0.75 -6.72
CA VAL A 96 18.34 2.04 -6.49
C VAL A 96 17.29 2.99 -5.91
N ALA A 97 17.51 3.43 -4.67
CA ALA A 97 16.65 4.38 -3.97
C ALA A 97 16.91 5.82 -4.43
#